data_AF-A0A4P5TWS9-F1
#
_entry.id   AF-A0A4P5TWS9-F1
#
_cell.length_a   1.000
_cell.length_b   1.000
_cell.length_c   1.000
_cell.angle_alpha   90.00
_cell.angle_beta   90.00
_cell.angle_gamma   90.00
#
_symmetry.space_group_name_H-M   'P 1'
#
loop_
_entity.id
_entity.type
_entity.pdbx_description
1 polymer ?
#
loop_
_entity_poly.entity_id
_entity_poly.type
_entity_poly.pdbx_seq_one_letter_code
_entity_poly.pdbx_strand_id
1 'polypeptide(L)'
;MGKSYGNTITLNEMFTGAHALLEQAYSPMTVRFFILQTHYRSTLDFTNMGLQAAEKGLQRLMNANAILKGLTPDPSPKERGTADSESFRKEDEAVKKLIADLHDQMNDDLNTAMVMATLFELSGKINAWKNGQQQMSVTPETFQLLKKTFYDFTEVILGLKDESAADNSNMDDVMQLVISLRKQAREKKDFATSDIIRDELLKAGIQLKDGKDGTSWGKS
;
A
#
# COMPACT_ATOMS: atom_id res chain seq x y z
N MET A 1 12.29 14.31 -21.43
CA MET A 1 13.67 13.74 -21.45
C MET A 1 14.10 13.56 -22.90
N GLY A 2 15.36 13.84 -23.24
CA GLY A 2 15.87 13.67 -24.59
C GLY A 2 17.37 13.38 -24.61
N LYS A 3 17.80 12.46 -25.48
CA LYS A 3 19.20 12.00 -25.56
C LYS A 3 20.19 13.17 -25.77
N SER A 4 19.80 14.17 -26.56
CA SER A 4 20.61 15.36 -26.84
C SER A 4 20.86 16.26 -25.62
N TYR A 5 20.03 16.16 -24.57
CA TYR A 5 20.16 16.97 -23.36
C TYR A 5 20.88 16.23 -22.23
N GLY A 6 21.33 14.99 -22.45
CA GLY A 6 22.02 14.18 -21.44
C GLY A 6 21.16 13.83 -20.22
N ASN A 7 19.85 14.05 -20.27
CA ASN A 7 18.91 13.84 -19.16
C ASN A 7 18.01 12.60 -19.37
N THR A 8 18.53 11.60 -20.08
CA THR A 8 17.80 10.35 -20.33
C THR A 8 18.18 9.35 -19.27
N ILE A 9 17.20 8.93 -18.45
CA ILE A 9 17.39 7.88 -17.46
C ILE A 9 16.79 6.59 -18.04
N THR A 10 17.59 5.52 -18.11
CA THR A 10 17.14 4.21 -18.56
C THR A 10 16.40 3.46 -17.45
N LEU A 11 15.56 2.48 -17.80
CA LEU A 11 14.89 1.64 -16.80
C LEU A 11 15.89 0.92 -15.89
N ASN A 12 17.01 0.43 -16.43
CA ASN A 12 18.02 -0.22 -15.60
C ASN A 12 18.64 0.75 -14.59
N GLU A 13 18.93 1.98 -15.00
CA GLU A 13 19.42 3.01 -14.08
C GLU A 13 18.37 3.43 -13.05
N MET A 14 17.09 3.43 -13.41
CA MET A 14 15.98 3.65 -12.45
C MET A 14 15.96 2.57 -11.37
N PHE A 15 16.11 1.31 -11.77
CA PHE A 15 16.03 0.17 -10.86
C PHE A 15 17.28 -0.01 -10.00
N THR A 16 18.42 0.47 -10.47
CA THR A 16 19.71 0.39 -9.75
C THR A 16 20.07 1.66 -9.01
N GLY A 17 19.42 2.80 -9.33
CA GLY A 17 19.79 4.11 -8.81
C GLY A 17 21.12 4.64 -9.38
N ALA A 18 21.62 4.07 -10.49
CA ALA A 18 22.96 4.37 -10.99
C ALA A 18 23.09 5.75 -11.70
N HIS A 19 21.98 6.40 -12.05
CA HIS A 19 22.00 7.69 -12.73
C HIS A 19 22.14 8.85 -11.75
N ALA A 20 23.03 9.82 -12.04
CA ALA A 20 23.38 10.93 -11.15
C ALA A 20 22.22 11.90 -10.78
N LEU A 21 21.08 11.80 -11.47
CA LEU A 21 19.89 12.61 -11.19
C LEU A 21 18.90 11.90 -10.24
N LEU A 22 19.15 10.65 -9.88
CA LEU A 22 18.34 9.88 -8.95
C LEU A 22 18.93 9.95 -7.55
N GLU A 23 18.07 10.14 -6.56
CA GLU A 23 18.47 10.10 -5.15
C GLU A 23 18.53 8.66 -4.60
N GLN A 24 17.80 7.74 -5.23
CA GLN A 24 17.75 6.34 -4.85
C GLN A 24 17.33 5.44 -6.04
N ALA A 25 17.45 4.13 -5.85
CA ALA A 25 16.85 3.14 -6.73
C ALA A 25 15.32 3.09 -6.53
N TYR A 26 14.58 2.75 -7.58
CA TYR A 26 13.13 2.59 -7.52
C TYR A 26 12.71 1.26 -8.11
N SER A 27 11.75 0.58 -7.47
CA SER A 27 11.27 -0.70 -7.96
C SER A 27 10.50 -0.57 -9.28
N PRO A 28 10.43 -1.63 -10.12
CA PRO A 28 9.63 -1.62 -11.34
C PRO A 28 8.17 -1.22 -11.10
N MET A 29 7.54 -1.67 -9.99
CA MET A 29 6.16 -1.28 -9.69
C MET A 29 6.06 0.17 -9.23
N THR A 30 7.06 0.72 -8.54
CA THR A 30 7.07 2.16 -8.19
C THR A 30 7.09 3.02 -9.45
N VAL A 31 7.94 2.69 -10.42
CA VAL A 31 8.01 3.42 -11.70
C VAL A 31 6.71 3.27 -12.50
N ARG A 32 6.14 2.07 -12.55
CA ARG A 32 4.85 1.81 -13.20
C ARG A 32 3.74 2.64 -12.55
N PHE A 33 3.66 2.61 -11.22
CA PHE A 33 2.67 3.34 -10.45
C PHE A 33 2.79 4.85 -10.65
N PHE A 34 4.02 5.38 -10.64
CA PHE A 34 4.29 6.79 -10.92
C PHE A 34 3.75 7.22 -12.29
N ILE A 35 3.99 6.43 -13.34
CA ILE A 35 3.49 6.73 -14.69
C ILE A 35 1.94 6.73 -14.73
N LEU A 36 1.30 5.80 -14.03
CA LEU A 36 -0.16 5.67 -13.97
C LEU A 36 -0.88 6.83 -13.25
N GLN A 37 -0.14 7.67 -12.51
CA GLN A 37 -0.72 8.84 -11.83
C GLN A 37 -1.02 10.01 -12.77
N THR A 38 -0.49 9.98 -13.99
CA THR A 38 -0.67 11.04 -14.98
C THR A 38 -1.36 10.48 -16.22
N HIS A 39 -2.30 11.23 -16.78
CA HIS A 39 -2.98 10.85 -18.02
C HIS A 39 -1.96 10.62 -19.16
N TYR A 40 -2.16 9.58 -19.98
CA TYR A 40 -1.18 9.19 -20.99
C TYR A 40 -0.90 10.25 -22.06
N ARG A 41 -1.83 11.18 -22.27
CA ARG A 41 -1.70 12.33 -23.18
C ARG A 41 -1.04 13.56 -22.55
N SER A 42 -0.75 13.52 -21.25
CA SER A 42 -0.18 14.64 -20.51
C SER A 42 1.34 14.48 -20.36
N THR A 43 2.02 15.61 -20.12
CA THR A 43 3.43 15.61 -19.79
C THR A 43 3.64 15.06 -18.38
N LEU A 44 4.44 14.00 -18.26
CA LEU A 44 4.84 13.45 -16.97
C LEU A 44 6.11 14.14 -16.48
N ASP A 45 5.99 14.91 -15.40
CA ASP A 45 7.11 15.62 -14.78
C ASP A 45 7.87 14.69 -13.83
N PHE A 46 8.97 14.18 -14.35
CA PHE A 46 9.81 13.23 -13.64
C PHE A 46 10.66 13.93 -12.56
N THR A 47 10.40 13.64 -11.28
CA THR A 47 11.11 14.22 -10.13
C THR A 47 11.35 13.16 -9.05
N ASN A 48 12.45 13.28 -8.29
CA ASN A 48 12.70 12.38 -7.15
C ASN A 48 11.56 12.45 -6.12
N MET A 49 11.07 13.66 -5.83
CA MET A 49 9.91 13.85 -4.95
C MET A 49 8.67 13.09 -5.46
N GLY A 50 8.39 13.15 -6.76
CA GLY A 50 7.27 12.42 -7.37
C GLY A 50 7.43 10.90 -7.28
N LEU A 51 8.63 10.38 -7.50
CA LEU A 51 8.91 8.94 -7.39
C LEU A 51 8.84 8.43 -5.95
N GLN A 52 9.41 9.16 -4.99
CA GLN A 52 9.32 8.83 -3.57
C GLN A 52 7.86 8.88 -3.08
N ALA A 53 7.08 9.85 -3.56
CA ALA A 53 5.64 9.91 -3.29
C ALA A 53 4.90 8.72 -3.91
N ALA A 54 5.26 8.32 -5.13
CA ALA A 54 4.70 7.17 -5.80
C ALA A 54 5.02 5.85 -5.07
N GLU A 55 6.24 5.67 -4.57
CA GLU A 55 6.61 4.50 -3.77
C GLU A 55 5.71 4.35 -2.53
N LYS A 56 5.56 5.43 -1.76
CA LYS A 56 4.67 5.47 -0.58
C LYS A 56 3.21 5.27 -0.98
N GLY A 57 2.78 5.86 -2.09
CA GLY A 57 1.43 5.71 -2.62
C GLY A 57 1.10 4.27 -3.01
N LEU A 58 2.03 3.60 -3.69
CA LEU A 58 1.91 2.20 -4.08
C LEU A 58 1.76 1.32 -2.84
N GLN A 59 2.65 1.48 -1.86
CA GLN A 59 2.58 0.72 -0.60
C GLN A 59 1.22 0.90 0.09
N ARG A 60 0.71 2.13 0.16
CA ARG A 60 -0.61 2.42 0.75
C ARG A 60 -1.74 1.71 0.00
N LEU A 61 -1.71 1.72 -1.32
CA LEU A 61 -2.74 1.10 -2.15
C LEU A 61 -2.70 -0.44 -2.02
N MET A 62 -1.52 -1.04 -2.08
CA MET A 62 -1.36 -2.50 -1.92
C MET A 62 -1.73 -2.97 -0.52
N ASN A 63 -1.41 -2.19 0.53
CA ASN A 63 -1.85 -2.47 1.89
C ASN A 63 -3.38 -2.46 2.02
N ALA A 64 -4.06 -1.51 1.37
CA ALA A 64 -5.53 -1.49 1.36
C ALA A 64 -6.11 -2.72 0.66
N ASN A 65 -5.51 -3.16 -0.46
CA ASN A 65 -5.89 -4.40 -1.14
C ASN A 65 -5.71 -5.63 -0.21
N ALA A 66 -4.58 -5.73 0.48
CA ALA A 66 -4.30 -6.81 1.42
C ALA A 66 -5.28 -6.83 2.61
N ILE A 67 -5.60 -5.66 3.17
CA ILE A 67 -6.62 -5.50 4.21
C ILE A 67 -7.98 -5.98 3.70
N LEU A 68 -8.41 -5.53 2.52
CA LEU A 68 -9.70 -5.91 1.94
C LEU A 68 -9.79 -7.42 1.66
N LYS A 69 -8.66 -8.07 1.31
CA LYS A 69 -8.58 -9.52 1.18
C LYS A 69 -8.85 -10.24 2.51
N GLY A 70 -8.33 -9.72 3.62
CA GLY A 70 -8.49 -10.28 4.96
C GLY A 70 -9.78 -9.89 5.69
N LEU A 71 -10.44 -8.80 5.28
CA LEU A 71 -11.73 -8.40 5.86
C LEU A 71 -12.83 -9.40 5.47
N THR A 72 -13.61 -9.80 6.46
CA THR A 72 -14.86 -10.53 6.27
C THR A 72 -16.01 -9.54 6.34
N PRO A 73 -17.03 -9.66 5.46
CA PRO A 73 -18.24 -8.89 5.63
C PRO A 73 -18.83 -9.22 6.99
N ASP A 74 -19.16 -8.18 7.74
CA ASP A 74 -19.81 -8.32 9.03
C ASP A 74 -21.17 -9.03 8.79
N PRO A 75 -21.57 -10.04 9.59
CA PRO A 75 -22.84 -10.73 9.43
C PRO A 75 -23.98 -9.74 9.22
N SER A 76 -24.85 -10.12 8.27
CA SER A 76 -25.77 -9.23 7.58
C SER A 76 -26.45 -8.22 8.53
N PRO A 77 -26.66 -6.97 8.10
CA PRO A 77 -27.22 -5.94 8.97
C PRO A 77 -28.67 -6.21 9.43
N LYS A 78 -29.31 -7.28 8.90
CA LYS A 78 -30.58 -7.84 9.42
C LYS A 78 -30.46 -8.34 10.86
N GLU A 79 -29.30 -8.85 11.26
CA GLU A 79 -29.09 -9.36 12.63
C GLU A 79 -28.83 -8.24 13.65
N ARG A 80 -28.49 -7.03 13.18
CA ARG A 80 -28.21 -5.85 14.03
C ARG A 80 -29.29 -4.77 14.01
N GLY A 81 -30.36 -4.95 13.24
CA GLY A 81 -31.46 -3.97 13.14
C GLY A 81 -31.06 -2.64 12.49
N THR A 82 -29.87 -2.53 11.88
CA THR A 82 -29.30 -1.29 11.32
C THR A 82 -29.33 -1.22 9.80
N ALA A 83 -29.73 -2.31 9.11
CA ALA A 83 -29.81 -2.41 7.64
C ALA A 83 -30.70 -1.35 6.99
N ASP A 84 -31.73 -0.91 7.73
CA ASP A 84 -32.70 0.08 7.27
C ASP A 84 -32.39 1.51 7.72
N SER A 85 -31.25 1.74 8.36
CA SER A 85 -30.85 3.11 8.68
C SER A 85 -30.48 3.87 7.41
N GLU A 86 -30.96 5.11 7.30
CA GLU A 86 -30.64 6.01 6.19
C GLU A 86 -29.12 6.17 5.99
N SER A 87 -28.36 6.14 7.10
CA SER A 87 -26.89 6.21 7.06
C SER A 87 -26.26 4.99 6.40
N PHE A 88 -26.81 3.79 6.62
CA PHE A 88 -26.29 2.56 6.00
C PHE A 88 -26.51 2.61 4.50
N ARG A 89 -27.74 2.94 4.06
CA ARG A 89 -28.10 3.02 2.62
C ARG A 89 -27.23 4.04 1.88
N LYS A 90 -26.98 5.20 2.49
CA LYS A 90 -26.11 6.23 1.90
C LYS A 90 -24.67 5.76 1.71
N GLU A 91 -24.10 5.06 2.69
CA GLU A 91 -22.72 4.55 2.58
C GLU A 91 -22.62 3.43 1.53
N ASP A 92 -23.59 2.50 1.52
CA ASP A 92 -23.65 1.42 0.52
C ASP A 92 -23.75 1.96 -0.91
N GLU A 93 -24.62 2.94 -1.14
CA GLU A 93 -24.76 3.60 -2.45
C GLU A 93 -23.53 4.44 -2.82
N ALA A 94 -22.88 5.09 -1.85
CA ALA A 94 -21.63 5.81 -2.09
C ALA A 94 -20.51 4.87 -2.56
N VAL A 95 -20.38 3.68 -1.93
CA VAL A 95 -19.38 2.68 -2.35
C VAL A 95 -19.71 2.12 -3.73
N LYS A 96 -20.98 1.80 -4.02
CA LYS A 96 -21.40 1.38 -5.37
C LYS A 96 -21.10 2.43 -6.43
N LYS A 97 -21.33 3.70 -6.13
CA LYS A 97 -21.01 4.81 -7.03
C LYS A 97 -19.51 4.85 -7.32
N LEU A 98 -18.65 4.78 -6.30
CA LEU A 98 -17.19 4.76 -6.51
C LEU A 98 -16.75 3.57 -7.36
N ILE A 99 -17.36 2.40 -7.17
CA ILE A 99 -17.09 1.21 -7.99
C ILE A 99 -17.48 1.47 -9.46
N ALA A 100 -18.62 2.09 -9.71
CA ALA A 100 -19.06 2.44 -11.07
C ALA A 100 -18.13 3.51 -11.69
N ASP A 101 -17.78 4.54 -10.92
CA ASP A 101 -16.89 5.62 -11.34
C ASP A 101 -15.53 5.08 -11.84
N LEU A 102 -14.99 4.00 -11.25
CA LEU A 102 -13.76 3.35 -11.74
C LEU A 102 -13.88 2.88 -13.19
N HIS A 103 -15.00 2.26 -13.55
CA HIS A 103 -15.26 1.81 -14.92
C HIS A 103 -15.49 2.97 -15.87
N ASP A 104 -16.27 3.97 -15.45
CA ASP A 104 -16.55 5.15 -16.26
C ASP A 104 -15.27 5.94 -16.55
N GLN A 105 -14.41 6.13 -15.54
CA GLN A 105 -13.12 6.81 -15.68
C GLN A 105 -12.16 6.05 -16.59
N MET A 106 -12.13 4.71 -16.52
CA MET A 106 -11.30 3.92 -17.43
C MET A 106 -11.81 3.94 -18.87
N ASN A 107 -13.13 3.97 -19.06
CA ASN A 107 -13.75 4.09 -20.37
C ASN A 107 -13.68 5.51 -20.95
N ASP A 108 -13.46 6.51 -20.11
CA ASP A 108 -13.15 7.88 -20.50
C ASP A 108 -11.66 8.03 -20.85
N ASP A 109 -11.29 7.66 -22.07
CA ASP A 109 -9.92 7.80 -22.61
C ASP A 109 -8.82 7.22 -21.70
N LEU A 110 -9.05 6.08 -21.05
CA LEU A 110 -8.06 5.43 -20.17
C LEU A 110 -7.55 6.37 -19.06
N ASN A 111 -8.45 7.11 -18.41
CA ASN A 111 -8.10 8.10 -17.40
C ASN A 111 -7.65 7.48 -16.07
N THR A 112 -6.44 6.91 -16.10
CA THR A 112 -5.79 6.24 -14.97
C THR A 112 -5.55 7.17 -13.77
N ALA A 113 -5.33 8.47 -14.01
CA ALA A 113 -5.19 9.46 -12.95
C ALA A 113 -6.47 9.59 -12.10
N MET A 114 -7.64 9.63 -12.73
CA MET A 114 -8.93 9.64 -12.02
C MET A 114 -9.21 8.31 -11.34
N VAL A 115 -8.90 7.19 -12.01
CA VAL A 115 -8.99 5.85 -11.41
C VAL A 115 -8.13 5.75 -10.14
N MET A 116 -6.91 6.29 -10.15
CA MET A 116 -6.04 6.35 -8.97
C MET A 116 -6.69 7.13 -7.82
N ALA A 117 -7.26 8.30 -8.11
CA ALA A 117 -7.93 9.10 -7.10
C ALA A 117 -9.09 8.33 -6.43
N THR A 118 -9.94 7.68 -7.23
CA THR A 118 -11.06 6.86 -6.76
C THR A 118 -10.60 5.65 -5.95
N LEU A 119 -9.52 4.97 -6.39
CA LEU A 119 -8.93 3.85 -5.63
C LEU A 119 -8.37 4.31 -4.27
N PHE A 120 -7.78 5.50 -4.19
CA PHE A 120 -7.32 6.05 -2.91
C PHE A 120 -8.47 6.47 -1.99
N GLU A 121 -9.57 6.97 -2.54
CA GLU A 121 -10.79 7.24 -1.77
C GLU A 121 -11.36 5.94 -1.16
N LEU A 122 -11.48 4.89 -1.97
CA LEU A 122 -11.86 3.55 -1.50
C LEU A 122 -10.86 3.01 -0.47
N SER A 123 -9.56 3.20 -0.69
CA SER A 123 -8.52 2.82 0.28
C SER A 123 -8.71 3.51 1.63
N GLY A 124 -9.14 4.78 1.63
CA GLY A 124 -9.49 5.52 2.84
C GLY A 124 -10.62 4.84 3.61
N LYS A 125 -11.71 4.46 2.91
CA LYS A 125 -12.85 3.74 3.50
C LYS A 125 -12.45 2.38 4.07
N ILE A 126 -11.68 1.60 3.32
CA ILE A 126 -11.17 0.28 3.75
C ILE A 126 -10.36 0.39 5.04
N ASN A 127 -9.46 1.37 5.11
CA ASN A 127 -8.64 1.60 6.30
C ASN A 127 -9.50 2.06 7.50
N ALA A 128 -10.50 2.91 7.27
CA ALA A 128 -11.43 3.34 8.33
C ALA A 128 -12.22 2.17 8.92
N TRP A 129 -12.65 1.21 8.09
CA TRP A 129 -13.32 -0.02 8.55
C TRP A 129 -12.36 -0.91 9.35
N LYS A 130 -11.15 -1.16 8.84
CA LYS A 130 -10.16 -2.00 9.52
C LYS A 130 -9.70 -1.42 10.87
N ASN A 131 -9.64 -0.11 10.99
CA ASN A 131 -9.25 0.56 12.25
C ASN A 131 -10.45 0.80 13.20
N GLY A 132 -11.66 0.39 12.84
CA GLY A 132 -12.86 0.63 13.65
C GLY A 132 -13.26 2.10 13.78
N GLN A 133 -12.73 2.99 12.94
CA GLN A 133 -13.08 4.40 12.91
C GLN A 133 -14.48 4.63 12.34
N GLN A 134 -14.90 3.73 11.44
CA GLN A 134 -16.23 3.71 10.85
C GLN A 134 -16.73 2.28 10.81
N GLN A 135 -18.00 2.08 11.19
CA GLN A 135 -18.65 0.79 11.02
C GLN A 135 -18.79 0.47 9.53
N MET A 136 -18.35 -0.72 9.13
CA MET A 136 -18.58 -1.21 7.76
C MET A 136 -20.09 -1.30 7.51
N SER A 137 -20.58 -0.39 6.66
CA SER A 137 -22.01 -0.18 6.40
C SER A 137 -22.32 -0.43 4.93
N VAL A 138 -21.86 -1.58 4.42
CA VAL A 138 -22.10 -2.06 3.05
C VAL A 138 -22.78 -3.42 3.09
N THR A 139 -23.62 -3.70 2.10
CA THR A 139 -24.22 -5.03 1.94
C THR A 139 -23.15 -6.07 1.59
N PRO A 140 -23.36 -7.36 1.90
CA PRO A 140 -22.45 -8.43 1.48
C PRO A 140 -22.20 -8.42 -0.02
N GLU A 141 -23.21 -8.11 -0.83
CA GLU A 141 -23.12 -8.00 -2.29
C GLU A 141 -22.20 -6.85 -2.71
N THR A 142 -22.39 -5.66 -2.15
CA THR A 142 -21.52 -4.49 -2.38
C THR A 142 -20.08 -4.78 -1.93
N PHE A 143 -19.90 -5.47 -0.79
CA PHE A 143 -18.58 -5.81 -0.28
C PHE A 143 -17.84 -6.77 -1.22
N GLN A 144 -18.51 -7.81 -1.73
CA GLN A 144 -17.91 -8.73 -2.69
C GLN A 144 -17.60 -8.03 -4.02
N LEU A 145 -18.49 -7.14 -4.47
CA LEU A 145 -18.25 -6.33 -5.66
C LEU A 145 -17.04 -5.42 -5.47
N LEU A 146 -16.94 -4.72 -4.33
CA LEU A 146 -15.78 -3.89 -3.98
C LEU A 146 -14.50 -4.72 -4.00
N LYS A 147 -14.48 -5.87 -3.34
CA LYS A 147 -13.30 -6.75 -3.27
C LYS A 147 -12.84 -7.21 -4.66
N LYS A 148 -13.78 -7.63 -5.50
CA LYS A 148 -13.50 -8.04 -6.88
C LYS A 148 -12.99 -6.86 -7.71
N THR A 149 -13.72 -5.75 -7.73
CA THR A 149 -13.37 -4.60 -8.57
C THR A 149 -12.05 -3.98 -8.13
N PHE A 150 -11.80 -3.86 -6.82
CA PHE A 150 -10.55 -3.32 -6.32
C PHE A 150 -9.35 -4.18 -6.75
N TYR A 151 -9.48 -5.52 -6.66
CA TYR A 151 -8.47 -6.44 -7.18
C TYR A 151 -8.31 -6.33 -8.70
N ASP A 152 -9.40 -6.33 -9.46
CA ASP A 152 -9.38 -6.25 -10.91
C ASP A 152 -8.68 -4.97 -11.38
N PHE A 153 -9.01 -3.81 -10.79
CA PHE A 153 -8.36 -2.56 -11.16
C PHE A 153 -6.90 -2.54 -10.75
N THR A 154 -6.56 -2.90 -9.51
CA THR A 154 -5.17 -2.81 -9.03
C THR A 154 -4.25 -3.83 -9.71
N GLU A 155 -4.59 -5.12 -9.70
CA GLU A 155 -3.68 -6.19 -10.12
C GLU A 155 -3.88 -6.62 -11.58
N VAL A 156 -5.11 -6.61 -12.10
CA VAL A 156 -5.40 -7.12 -13.45
C VAL A 156 -5.26 -6.03 -14.51
N ILE A 157 -5.97 -4.90 -14.34
CA ILE A 157 -6.04 -3.83 -15.33
C ILE A 157 -4.78 -2.96 -15.27
N LEU A 158 -4.46 -2.44 -14.08
CA LEU A 158 -3.30 -1.57 -13.90
C LEU A 158 -2.00 -2.37 -13.79
N GLY A 159 -2.08 -3.67 -13.48
CA GLY A 159 -0.92 -4.56 -13.43
C GLY A 159 0.02 -4.25 -12.27
N LEU A 160 -0.48 -3.66 -11.19
CA LEU A 160 0.30 -3.42 -9.98
C LEU A 160 0.48 -4.73 -9.23
N LYS A 161 1.68 -4.95 -8.71
CA LYS A 161 2.01 -6.14 -7.93
C LYS A 161 2.64 -5.74 -6.62
N ASP A 162 2.39 -6.57 -5.62
CA ASP A 162 3.00 -6.35 -4.32
C ASP A 162 4.41 -6.97 -4.36
N GLU A 163 5.40 -6.12 -4.61
CA GLU A 163 6.81 -6.53 -4.58
C GLU A 163 7.30 -6.73 -3.14
N SER A 164 6.57 -6.24 -2.13
CA SER A 164 6.95 -6.40 -0.73
C SER A 164 6.81 -7.83 -0.23
N ALA A 165 5.92 -8.65 -0.82
CA ALA A 165 5.75 -10.05 -0.43
C ALA A 165 6.98 -10.93 -0.75
N ALA A 166 7.74 -10.59 -1.81
CA ALA A 166 8.95 -11.33 -2.19
C ALA A 166 10.16 -10.94 -1.32
N ASP A 167 10.22 -9.69 -0.86
CA ASP A 167 11.35 -9.15 -0.09
C ASP A 167 11.15 -9.26 1.44
N ASN A 168 9.89 -9.20 1.90
CA ASN A 168 9.56 -9.26 3.34
C ASN A 168 9.61 -10.67 3.91
N SER A 169 9.41 -11.76 3.15
CA SER A 169 9.48 -13.11 3.74
C SER A 169 10.86 -13.43 4.30
N ASN A 170 11.91 -13.18 3.52
CA ASN A 170 13.30 -13.34 3.97
C ASN A 170 13.67 -12.33 5.05
N MET A 171 13.21 -11.09 4.94
CA MET A 171 13.47 -10.05 5.96
C MET A 171 12.74 -10.36 7.27
N ASP A 172 11.51 -10.84 7.24
CA ASP A 172 10.74 -11.21 8.42
C ASP A 172 11.41 -12.38 9.14
N ASP A 173 11.84 -13.41 8.41
CA ASP A 173 12.57 -14.54 8.99
C ASP A 173 13.90 -14.11 9.63
N VAL A 174 14.66 -13.24 8.95
CA VAL A 174 15.90 -12.66 9.49
C VAL A 174 15.60 -11.78 10.72
N MET A 175 14.56 -10.96 10.67
CA MET A 175 14.17 -10.09 11.79
C MET A 175 13.68 -10.89 12.98
N GLN A 176 12.91 -11.97 12.77
CA GLN A 176 12.51 -12.89 13.83
C GLN A 176 13.73 -13.55 14.48
N LEU A 177 14.73 -13.96 13.69
CA LEU A 177 15.99 -14.47 14.21
C LEU A 177 16.71 -13.42 15.06
N VAL A 178 16.86 -12.19 14.57
CA VAL A 178 17.53 -11.10 15.30
C VAL A 178 16.79 -10.73 16.59
N ILE A 179 15.45 -10.65 16.55
CA ILE A 179 14.60 -10.41 17.73
C ILE A 179 14.77 -11.55 18.75
N SER A 180 14.84 -12.80 18.28
CA SER A 180 15.06 -13.96 19.15
C SER A 180 16.44 -13.92 19.83
N LEU A 181 17.49 -13.52 19.10
CA LEU A 181 18.85 -13.35 19.64
C LEU A 181 18.88 -12.25 20.70
N ARG A 182 18.21 -11.12 20.44
CA ARG A 182 18.05 -10.04 21.42
C ARG A 182 17.33 -10.53 22.68
N LYS A 183 16.25 -11.31 22.52
CA LYS A 183 15.51 -11.89 23.65
C LYS A 183 16.41 -12.83 24.48
N GLN A 184 17.16 -13.72 23.83
CA GLN A 184 18.11 -14.61 24.49
C GLN A 184 19.22 -13.84 25.23
N ALA A 185 19.73 -12.76 24.64
CA ALA A 185 20.71 -11.89 25.30
C ALA A 185 20.13 -11.27 26.59
N ARG A 186 18.90 -10.76 26.55
CA ARG A 186 18.21 -10.23 27.74
C ARG A 186 17.96 -11.31 28.80
N GLU A 187 17.55 -12.51 28.39
CA GLU A 187 17.35 -13.66 29.30
C GLU A 187 18.66 -14.07 29.99
N LYS A 188 19.78 -14.02 29.26
CA LYS A 188 21.13 -14.26 29.79
C LYS A 188 21.72 -13.06 30.56
N LYS A 189 20.97 -11.97 30.71
CA LYS A 189 21.42 -10.69 31.31
C LYS A 189 22.59 -10.04 30.58
N ASP A 190 22.78 -10.35 29.31
CA ASP A 190 23.72 -9.69 28.41
C ASP A 190 23.06 -8.45 27.80
N PHE A 191 23.01 -7.38 28.58
CA PHE A 191 22.39 -6.12 28.17
C PHE A 191 23.20 -5.41 27.08
N ALA A 192 24.53 -5.58 27.06
CA ALA A 192 25.41 -4.98 26.08
C ALA A 192 25.09 -5.46 24.66
N THR A 193 24.97 -6.78 24.46
CA THR A 193 24.59 -7.34 23.16
C THR A 193 23.15 -6.97 22.77
N SER A 194 22.22 -6.91 23.73
CA SER A 194 20.85 -6.45 23.47
C SER A 194 20.79 -5.01 22.97
N ASP A 195 21.59 -4.11 23.55
CA ASP A 195 21.64 -2.71 23.15
C ASP A 195 22.33 -2.53 21.79
N ILE A 196 23.42 -3.27 21.52
CA ILE A 196 24.07 -3.28 20.20
C ILE A 196 23.07 -3.67 19.10
N ILE A 197 22.30 -4.74 19.30
CA ILE A 197 21.30 -5.18 18.31
C ILE A 197 20.25 -4.09 18.08
N ARG A 198 19.76 -3.44 19.14
CA ARG A 198 18.77 -2.35 19.02
C ARG A 198 19.36 -1.18 18.22
N ASP A 199 20.56 -0.76 18.57
CA ASP A 199 21.16 0.47 18.03
C ASP A 199 21.58 0.27 16.56
N GLU A 200 22.09 -0.91 16.19
CA GLU A 200 22.41 -1.24 14.80
C GLU A 200 21.15 -1.36 13.92
N LEU A 201 20.06 -1.94 14.44
CA LEU A 201 18.78 -1.93 13.73
C LEU A 201 18.27 -0.50 13.52
N LEU A 202 18.40 0.36 14.53
CA LEU A 202 17.97 1.75 14.44
C LEU A 202 18.81 2.54 13.41
N LYS A 203 20.12 2.30 13.34
CA LYS A 203 21.00 2.84 12.27
C LYS A 203 20.60 2.34 10.89
N ALA A 204 20.15 1.10 10.77
CA ALA A 204 19.62 0.54 9.54
C ALA A 204 18.19 1.01 9.19
N GLY A 205 17.64 1.98 9.93
CA GLY A 205 16.29 2.49 9.71
C GLY A 205 15.20 1.51 10.15
N ILE A 206 15.48 0.59 11.07
CA ILE A 206 14.52 -0.38 11.59
C ILE A 206 14.26 -0.08 13.06
N GLN A 207 13.02 0.27 13.39
CA GLN A 207 12.61 0.55 14.75
C GLN A 207 11.89 -0.66 15.36
N LEU A 208 12.42 -1.16 16.49
CA LEU A 208 11.77 -2.18 17.29
C LEU A 208 10.76 -1.56 18.27
N LYS A 209 9.59 -2.19 18.39
CA LYS A 209 8.53 -1.85 19.34
C LYS A 209 8.23 -3.05 20.22
N ASP A 210 8.62 -2.97 21.48
CA ASP A 210 8.29 -3.98 22.49
C ASP A 210 6.83 -3.80 22.95
N GLY A 211 5.98 -4.80 22.74
CA GLY A 211 4.58 -4.82 23.16
C GLY A 211 4.27 -6.00 24.10
N LYS A 212 3.03 -6.08 24.61
CA LYS A 212 2.59 -7.17 25.50
C LYS A 212 2.61 -8.55 24.81
N ASP A 213 2.42 -8.57 23.50
CA ASP A 213 2.36 -9.80 22.70
C ASP A 213 3.70 -10.15 22.01
N GLY A 214 4.77 -9.40 22.30
CA GLY A 214 6.10 -9.61 21.72
C GLY A 214 6.73 -8.33 21.16
N THR A 215 7.91 -8.47 20.55
CA THR A 215 8.60 -7.37 19.86
C THR A 215 8.14 -7.35 18.40
N SER A 216 7.52 -6.24 17.98
CA SER A 216 7.25 -5.95 16.56
C SER A 216 8.29 -4.98 16.00
N TRP A 217 8.39 -4.87 14.69
CA TRP A 217 9.34 -3.97 14.02
C TRP A 217 8.67 -3.19 12.88
N GLY A 218 9.25 -2.06 12.52
CA GLY A 218 8.85 -1.29 11.34
C GLY A 218 10.03 -0.52 10.77
N LYS A 219 10.01 -0.25 9.46
CA LYS A 219 10.97 0.67 8.81
C LYS A 219 10.63 2.10 9.23
N SER A 220 11.66 2.86 9.63
CA SER A 220 11.59 4.28 10.00
C SER A 220 11.61 5.19 8.78
#